data_AF-A0A432MQJ1-F1
#
_entry.id   AF-A0A432MQJ1-F1
#
_cell.length_a   1.000
_cell.length_b   1.000
_cell.length_c   1.000
_cell.angle_alpha   90.00
_cell.angle_beta   90.00
_cell.angle_gamma   90.00
#
_symmetry.space_group_name_H-M   'P 1'
#
loop_
_entity.id
_entity.type
_entity.pdbx_description
1 polymer ?
#
loop_
_entity_poly.entity_id
_entity_poly.type
_entity_poly.pdbx_seq_one_letter_code
_entity_poly.pdbx_strand_id
1 'polypeptide(L)'
;MLPLLAQEVSGGLGGTAIALLVIGAIVVVLIFLAVGTYNKLVQLRNRYKNAYAQIDVQLKRRYDLIPNLVETAKGYMSHERETLEAVINARNAAVTASNQVAANPGDPDAMKRLNSAESELGSVSAGTGVLGRLFALSEAYPDLKANTNMLALQEELTSTENKVAFSRQAYNDAVMTYNTAREVFPAVIFAGMFGFGPAQFFELESPKEREAPRVSFS
;
A
#
# COMPACT_ATOMS: atom_id res chain seq x y z
N MET A 1 -20.15 55.22 -65.26
CA MET A 1 -19.08 55.22 -64.24
C MET A 1 -19.59 54.45 -63.03
N LEU A 2 -19.52 53.12 -63.09
CA LEU A 2 -18.51 52.25 -62.46
C LEU A 2 -18.70 52.12 -60.92
N PRO A 3 -19.13 50.95 -60.41
CA PRO A 3 -19.37 50.70 -58.99
C PRO A 3 -18.03 50.42 -58.28
N LEU A 4 -17.80 51.11 -57.16
CA LEU A 4 -16.58 51.03 -56.36
C LEU A 4 -16.88 50.56 -54.92
N LEU A 5 -17.68 49.50 -54.78
CA LEU A 5 -18.08 48.94 -53.48
C LEU A 5 -18.20 47.40 -53.52
N ALA A 6 -17.16 46.72 -53.99
CA ALA A 6 -17.10 45.25 -53.90
C ALA A 6 -15.65 44.74 -53.80
N GLN A 7 -14.94 45.09 -52.72
CA GLN A 7 -13.64 44.47 -52.48
C GLN A 7 -13.22 44.40 -51.00
N GLU A 8 -14.08 43.95 -50.08
CA GLU A 8 -13.61 43.55 -48.73
C GLU A 8 -14.47 42.45 -48.10
N VAL A 9 -14.53 41.23 -48.68
CA VAL A 9 -15.01 40.05 -47.91
C VAL A 9 -14.25 38.74 -48.25
N SER A 10 -13.43 38.68 -49.29
CA SER A 10 -12.85 37.38 -49.72
C SER A 10 -11.62 36.89 -48.96
N GLY A 11 -11.11 37.65 -47.98
CA GLY A 11 -9.92 37.27 -47.19
C GLY A 11 -10.17 36.41 -45.95
N GLY A 12 -11.42 36.27 -45.50
CA GLY A 12 -11.75 35.70 -44.18
C GLY A 12 -11.92 34.18 -44.11
N LEU A 13 -12.28 33.51 -45.22
CA LEU A 13 -12.68 32.10 -45.20
C LEU A 13 -11.51 31.11 -45.20
N GLY A 14 -10.37 31.45 -45.83
CA GLY A 14 -9.20 30.57 -45.87
C GLY A 14 -8.47 30.47 -44.52
N GLY A 15 -8.22 31.63 -43.88
CA GLY A 15 -7.54 31.68 -42.58
C GLY A 15 -8.36 31.07 -41.44
N THR A 16 -9.68 31.30 -41.42
CA THR A 16 -10.58 30.71 -40.44
C THR A 16 -10.72 29.19 -40.62
N ALA A 17 -10.82 28.70 -41.86
CA ALA A 17 -10.84 27.26 -42.13
C ALA A 17 -9.53 26.57 -41.70
N ILE A 18 -8.38 27.18 -41.98
CA ILE A 18 -7.07 26.66 -41.53
C ILE A 18 -6.99 26.66 -40.00
N ALA A 19 -7.42 27.74 -39.33
CA ALA A 19 -7.44 27.80 -37.87
C ALA A 19 -8.32 26.72 -37.24
N LEU A 20 -9.51 26.46 -37.79
CA LEU A 20 -10.39 25.39 -37.34
C LEU A 20 -9.78 23.99 -37.55
N LEU A 21 -9.10 23.76 -38.67
CA LEU A 21 -8.38 22.49 -38.91
C LEU A 21 -7.23 22.29 -37.92
N VAL A 22 -6.47 23.36 -37.61
CA VAL A 22 -5.40 23.31 -36.60
C VAL A 22 -5.96 23.00 -35.21
N ILE A 23 -7.04 23.68 -34.81
CA ILE A 23 -7.72 23.41 -33.53
C ILE A 23 -8.23 21.97 -33.50
N GLY A 24 -8.88 21.50 -34.56
CA GLY A 24 -9.36 20.13 -34.68
C GLY A 24 -8.23 19.11 -34.53
N ALA A 25 -7.10 19.31 -35.21
CA ALA A 25 -5.94 18.45 -35.10
C ALA A 25 -5.36 18.42 -33.67
N ILE A 26 -5.27 19.56 -32.99
CA ILE A 26 -4.81 19.64 -31.59
C ILE A 26 -5.76 18.86 -30.67
N VAL A 27 -7.08 19.02 -30.84
CA VAL A 27 -8.09 18.28 -30.06
C VAL A 27 -7.93 16.77 -30.26
N VAL A 28 -7.74 16.31 -31.50
CA VAL A 28 -7.51 14.88 -31.78
C VAL A 28 -6.26 14.37 -31.06
N VAL A 29 -5.15 15.11 -31.10
CA VAL A 29 -3.91 14.75 -30.38
C VAL A 29 -4.14 14.67 -28.86
N LEU A 30 -4.84 15.65 -28.28
CA LEU A 30 -5.16 15.65 -26.86
C LEU A 30 -6.03 14.46 -26.45
N ILE A 31 -6.99 14.06 -27.28
CA ILE A 31 -7.82 12.87 -27.04
C ILE A 31 -6.94 11.60 -27.03
N PHE A 32 -6.06 11.43 -28.02
CA PHE A 32 -5.17 10.27 -28.04
C PHE A 32 -4.24 10.21 -26.83
N LEU A 33 -3.68 11.36 -26.42
CA LEU A 33 -2.87 11.45 -25.20
C LEU A 33 -3.69 11.09 -23.95
N ALA A 34 -4.91 11.60 -23.83
CA ALA A 34 -5.77 11.32 -22.68
C ALA A 34 -6.13 9.83 -22.60
N VAL A 35 -6.53 9.20 -23.71
CA VAL A 35 -6.86 7.77 -23.77
C VAL A 35 -5.65 6.90 -23.46
N GLY A 36 -4.49 7.20 -24.06
CA GLY A 36 -3.25 6.47 -23.78
C GLY A 36 -2.82 6.56 -22.31
N THR A 37 -2.90 7.77 -21.73
CA THR A 37 -2.59 8.01 -20.32
C THR A 37 -3.55 7.26 -19.40
N TYR A 38 -4.86 7.34 -19.67
CA TYR A 38 -5.88 6.65 -18.88
C TYR A 38 -5.62 5.14 -18.84
N ASN A 39 -5.41 4.52 -20.00
CA ASN A 39 -5.16 3.08 -20.09
C ASN A 39 -3.88 2.67 -19.35
N LYS A 40 -2.80 3.46 -19.47
CA LYS A 40 -1.55 3.23 -18.73
C LYS A 40 -1.79 3.27 -17.22
N LEU A 41 -2.49 4.30 -16.72
CA LEU A 41 -2.76 4.43 -15.29
C LEU A 41 -3.68 3.33 -14.76
N VAL A 42 -4.67 2.87 -15.54
CA VAL A 42 -5.50 1.70 -15.19
C VAL A 42 -4.64 0.44 -15.06
N GLN A 43 -3.74 0.19 -16.00
CA GLN A 43 -2.84 -0.96 -15.94
C GLN A 43 -1.96 -0.92 -14.69
N LEU A 44 -1.32 0.22 -14.41
CA LEU A 44 -0.48 0.39 -13.22
C LEU A 44 -1.28 0.27 -11.92
N ARG A 45 -2.52 0.76 -11.90
CA ARG A 45 -3.45 0.59 -10.78
C ARG A 45 -3.72 -0.89 -10.49
N ASN A 46 -4.01 -1.65 -11.54
CA ASN A 46 -4.27 -3.08 -11.40
C ASN A 46 -3.02 -3.85 -10.97
N ARG A 47 -1.82 -3.41 -11.38
CA ARG A 47 -0.55 -4.02 -10.94
C ARG A 47 -0.35 -3.90 -9.44
N TYR A 48 -0.47 -2.70 -8.85
CA TYR A 48 -0.29 -2.60 -7.40
C TYR A 48 -1.41 -3.32 -6.63
N LYS A 49 -2.66 -3.33 -7.15
CA LYS A 49 -3.76 -4.09 -6.53
C LYS A 49 -3.49 -5.60 -6.54
N ASN A 50 -2.93 -6.11 -7.64
CA ASN A 50 -2.54 -7.51 -7.74
C ASN A 50 -1.36 -7.85 -6.81
N ALA A 51 -0.37 -6.96 -6.70
CA ALA A 51 0.73 -7.12 -5.75
C ALA A 51 0.21 -7.14 -4.30
N TYR A 52 -0.76 -6.29 -3.95
CA TYR A 52 -1.40 -6.32 -2.63
C TYR A 52 -2.12 -7.65 -2.37
N ALA A 53 -2.78 -8.25 -3.37
CA ALA A 53 -3.44 -9.54 -3.20
C ALA A 53 -2.47 -10.65 -2.75
N GLN A 54 -1.19 -10.57 -3.13
CA GLN A 54 -0.15 -11.50 -2.64
C GLN A 54 0.15 -11.28 -1.16
N ILE A 55 0.18 -10.02 -0.71
CA ILE A 55 0.36 -9.66 0.71
C ILE A 55 -0.84 -10.17 1.52
N ASP A 56 -2.07 -9.91 1.05
CA ASP A 56 -3.31 -10.29 1.74
C ASP A 56 -3.36 -11.79 2.07
N VAL A 57 -2.95 -12.66 1.15
CA VAL A 57 -2.88 -14.11 1.38
C VAL A 57 -1.93 -14.45 2.54
N GLN A 58 -0.75 -13.82 2.61
CA GLN A 58 0.21 -14.09 3.66
C GLN A 58 -0.22 -13.50 5.01
N LEU A 59 -0.82 -12.31 5.01
CA LEU A 59 -1.39 -11.70 6.21
C LEU A 59 -2.49 -12.59 6.81
N LYS A 60 -3.42 -13.09 6.00
CA LYS A 60 -4.45 -14.03 6.44
C LYS A 60 -3.85 -15.26 7.12
N ARG A 61 -2.87 -15.91 6.47
CA ARG A 61 -2.15 -17.05 7.06
C ARG A 61 -1.54 -16.68 8.42
N ARG A 62 -0.86 -15.54 8.51
CA ARG A 62 -0.25 -15.08 9.78
C ARG A 62 -1.31 -14.89 10.86
N TYR A 63 -2.45 -14.28 10.55
CA TYR A 63 -3.53 -14.06 11.50
C TYR A 63 -4.22 -15.34 11.96
N ASP A 64 -4.27 -16.36 11.11
CA ASP A 64 -4.89 -17.66 11.43
C ASP A 64 -4.00 -18.52 12.34
N LEU A 65 -2.68 -18.28 12.34
CA LEU A 65 -1.74 -18.97 13.23
C LEU A 65 -1.73 -18.40 14.66
N ILE A 66 -2.04 -17.12 14.83
CA ILE A 66 -1.94 -16.43 16.13
C ILE A 66 -2.85 -17.04 17.22
N PRO A 67 -4.11 -17.42 16.97
CA PRO A 67 -4.94 -18.08 17.98
C PRO A 67 -4.28 -19.36 18.53
N ASN A 68 -3.73 -20.21 17.65
CA ASN A 68 -3.04 -21.44 18.06
C ASN A 68 -1.76 -21.14 18.86
N LEU A 69 -1.04 -20.07 18.51
CA LEU A 69 0.11 -19.59 19.28
C LEU A 69 -0.30 -19.19 20.70
N VAL A 70 -1.37 -18.39 20.81
CA VAL A 70 -1.89 -17.93 22.10
C VAL A 70 -2.40 -19.09 22.95
N GLU A 71 -3.14 -20.03 22.36
CA GLU A 71 -3.61 -21.23 23.09
C GLU A 71 -2.45 -22.10 23.58
N THR A 72 -1.42 -22.28 22.76
CA THR A 72 -0.21 -23.01 23.18
C THR A 72 0.49 -22.30 24.34
N ALA A 73 0.66 -20.99 24.26
CA ALA A 73 1.28 -20.19 25.31
C ALA A 73 0.45 -20.17 26.61
N LYS A 74 -0.89 -20.10 26.53
CA LYS A 74 -1.79 -20.14 27.70
C LYS A 74 -1.58 -21.36 28.60
N GLY A 75 -1.22 -22.50 28.03
CA GLY A 75 -0.95 -23.73 28.78
C GLY A 75 0.23 -23.63 29.76
N TYR A 76 1.15 -22.68 29.53
CA TYR A 76 2.37 -22.50 30.31
C TYR A 76 2.45 -21.14 31.00
N MET A 77 1.81 -20.11 30.43
CA MET A 77 1.89 -18.71 30.86
C MET A 77 0.55 -18.21 31.41
N SER A 78 -0.10 -19.00 32.27
CA SER A 78 -1.47 -18.71 32.75
C SER A 78 -1.59 -17.40 33.55
N HIS A 79 -0.49 -16.92 34.13
CA HIS A 79 -0.40 -15.64 34.84
C HIS A 79 -0.22 -14.43 33.90
N GLU A 80 0.13 -14.66 32.64
CA GLU A 80 0.43 -13.62 31.64
C GLU A 80 -0.79 -13.27 30.78
N ARG A 81 -1.97 -13.24 31.40
CA ARG A 81 -3.24 -13.00 30.71
C ARG A 81 -3.25 -11.71 29.90
N GLU A 82 -2.75 -10.62 30.49
CA GLU A 82 -2.72 -9.30 29.84
C GLU A 82 -1.92 -9.34 28.54
N THR A 83 -0.76 -10.00 28.53
CA THR A 83 0.07 -10.17 27.33
C THR A 83 -0.65 -10.97 26.25
N LEU A 84 -1.30 -12.07 26.62
CA LEU A 84 -2.00 -12.95 25.69
C LEU A 84 -3.26 -12.27 25.11
N GLU A 85 -3.99 -11.51 25.93
CA GLU A 85 -5.12 -10.69 25.50
C GLU A 85 -4.68 -9.56 24.56
N ALA A 86 -3.56 -8.89 24.85
CA ALA A 86 -3.00 -7.86 23.97
C ALA A 86 -2.66 -8.41 22.58
N VAL A 87 -2.14 -9.65 22.49
CA VAL A 87 -1.86 -10.32 21.20
C VAL A 87 -3.15 -10.57 20.41
N ILE A 88 -4.20 -11.07 21.06
CA ILE A 88 -5.50 -11.30 20.40
C ILE A 88 -6.14 -10.00 19.94
N ASN A 89 -6.08 -8.94 20.77
CA ASN A 89 -6.64 -7.64 20.42
C ASN A 89 -5.91 -7.00 19.23
N ALA A 90 -4.58 -7.01 19.23
CA ALA A 90 -3.80 -6.51 18.10
C ALA A 90 -4.06 -7.32 16.82
N ARG A 91 -4.20 -8.66 16.93
CA ARG A 91 -4.57 -9.51 15.80
C ARG A 91 -5.93 -9.13 15.22
N ASN A 92 -6.92 -8.86 16.07
CA ASN A 92 -8.26 -8.48 15.62
C ASN A 92 -8.27 -7.10 14.95
N ALA A 93 -7.48 -6.14 15.46
CA ALA A 93 -7.28 -4.84 14.82
C ALA A 93 -6.63 -5.00 13.44
N ALA A 94 -5.56 -5.81 13.35
CA ALA A 94 -4.86 -6.09 12.09
C ALA A 94 -5.76 -6.76 11.05
N VAL A 95 -6.54 -7.77 11.44
CA VAL A 95 -7.53 -8.43 10.56
C VAL A 95 -8.57 -7.45 10.05
N THR A 96 -9.10 -6.60 10.94
CA THR A 96 -10.10 -5.59 10.57
C THR A 96 -9.54 -4.62 9.55
N ALA A 97 -8.33 -4.10 9.79
CA ALA A 97 -7.66 -3.19 8.86
C ALA A 97 -7.33 -3.87 7.52
N SER A 98 -6.83 -5.10 7.56
CA SER A 98 -6.50 -5.88 6.36
C SER A 98 -7.73 -6.12 5.47
N ASN A 99 -8.87 -6.45 6.08
CA ASN A 99 -10.14 -6.62 5.36
C ASN A 99 -10.60 -5.32 4.66
N GLN A 100 -10.39 -4.15 5.29
CA GLN A 100 -10.71 -2.86 4.67
C GLN A 100 -9.85 -2.61 3.43
N VAL A 101 -8.55 -2.92 3.50
CA VAL A 101 -7.67 -2.78 2.35
C VAL A 101 -7.97 -3.82 1.28
N ALA A 102 -8.30 -5.07 1.64
CA ALA A 102 -8.70 -6.09 0.68
C ALA A 102 -9.96 -5.68 -0.12
N ALA A 103 -10.90 -4.97 0.52
CA ALA A 103 -12.08 -4.43 -0.17
C ALA A 103 -11.72 -3.29 -1.16
N ASN A 104 -10.74 -2.45 -0.81
CA ASN A 104 -10.25 -1.41 -1.72
C ASN A 104 -8.75 -1.12 -1.49
N PRO A 105 -7.83 -1.80 -2.22
CA PRO A 105 -6.40 -1.58 -2.00
C PRO A 105 -5.88 -0.22 -2.48
N GLY A 106 -6.75 0.58 -3.11
CA GLY A 106 -6.46 1.95 -3.52
C GLY A 106 -6.91 3.01 -2.50
N ASP A 107 -7.49 2.62 -1.36
CA ASP A 107 -7.83 3.53 -0.25
C ASP A 107 -6.58 3.82 0.60
N PRO A 108 -6.04 5.06 0.55
CA PRO A 108 -4.84 5.42 1.31
C PRO A 108 -5.03 5.32 2.82
N ASP A 109 -6.22 5.64 3.32
CA ASP A 109 -6.48 5.67 4.75
C ASP A 109 -6.67 4.26 5.31
N ALA A 110 -7.28 3.35 4.52
CA ALA A 110 -7.30 1.93 4.86
C ALA A 110 -5.88 1.37 4.98
N MET A 111 -4.99 1.70 4.04
CA MET A 111 -3.60 1.24 4.07
C MET A 111 -2.84 1.81 5.28
N LYS A 112 -3.04 3.08 5.63
CA LYS A 112 -2.44 3.67 6.85
C LYS A 112 -2.90 2.96 8.11
N ARG A 113 -4.20 2.65 8.22
CA ARG A 113 -4.73 1.89 9.36
C ARG A 113 -4.10 0.48 9.42
N LEU A 114 -3.91 -0.16 8.27
CA LEU A 114 -3.20 -1.44 8.21
C LEU A 114 -1.74 -1.31 8.66
N ASN A 115 -1.00 -0.30 8.19
CA ASN A 115 0.37 -0.03 8.64
C ASN A 115 0.44 0.09 10.17
N SER A 116 -0.45 0.89 10.77
CA SER A 116 -0.47 1.06 12.23
C SER A 116 -0.82 -0.24 12.97
N ALA A 117 -1.83 -0.97 12.52
CA ALA A 117 -2.24 -2.22 13.16
C ALA A 117 -1.17 -3.31 13.03
N GLU A 118 -0.48 -3.39 11.89
CA GLU A 118 0.64 -4.31 11.68
C GLU A 118 1.86 -3.94 12.51
N SER A 119 2.17 -2.65 12.67
CA SER A 119 3.22 -2.18 13.57
C SER A 119 2.93 -2.52 15.04
N GLU A 120 1.67 -2.39 15.47
CA GLU A 120 1.25 -2.76 16.83
C GLU A 120 1.32 -4.28 17.06
N LEU A 121 0.81 -5.06 16.11
CA LEU A 121 0.90 -6.52 16.14
C LEU A 121 2.37 -6.97 16.18
N GLY A 122 3.20 -6.32 15.36
CA GLY A 122 4.63 -6.59 15.22
C GLY A 122 4.91 -7.99 14.67
N SER A 123 6.18 -8.37 14.61
CA SER A 123 6.56 -9.69 14.12
C SER A 123 7.57 -10.37 15.04
N VAL A 124 7.62 -11.71 14.95
CA VAL A 124 8.50 -12.53 15.78
C VAL A 124 9.97 -12.29 15.42
N SER A 125 10.27 -12.25 14.12
CA SER A 125 11.62 -12.04 13.58
C SER A 125 12.21 -10.68 13.97
N ALA A 126 11.38 -9.63 14.01
CA ALA A 126 11.84 -8.29 14.36
C ALA A 126 11.87 -8.02 15.88
N GLY A 127 11.26 -8.88 16.70
CA GLY A 127 11.13 -8.65 18.14
C GLY A 127 10.31 -7.41 18.49
N THR A 128 9.42 -6.96 17.60
CA THR A 128 8.61 -5.74 17.75
C THR A 128 7.15 -6.03 18.06
N GLY A 129 6.41 -5.00 18.49
CA GLY A 129 4.98 -5.09 18.77
C GLY A 129 4.63 -6.04 19.92
N VAL A 130 3.37 -6.46 19.97
CA VAL A 130 2.89 -7.42 20.99
C VAL A 130 3.47 -8.83 20.78
N LEU A 131 3.70 -9.25 19.52
CA LEU A 131 4.29 -10.56 19.24
C LEU A 131 5.74 -10.63 19.73
N GLY A 132 6.54 -9.59 19.49
CA GLY A 132 7.90 -9.51 20.03
C GLY A 132 7.93 -9.60 21.56
N ARG A 133 7.01 -8.92 22.26
CA ARG A 133 6.89 -9.00 23.73
C ARG A 133 6.50 -10.40 24.20
N LEU A 134 5.55 -11.06 23.54
CA LEU A 134 5.16 -12.43 23.87
C LEU A 134 6.36 -13.39 23.78
N PHE A 135 7.14 -13.31 22.71
CA PHE A 135 8.31 -14.17 22.52
C PHE A 135 9.44 -13.87 23.50
N ALA A 136 9.72 -12.59 23.79
CA ALA A 136 10.67 -12.22 24.83
C ALA A 136 10.26 -12.78 26.19
N LEU A 137 8.98 -12.71 26.54
CA LEU A 137 8.46 -13.26 27.78
C LEU A 137 8.52 -14.80 27.80
N SER A 138 8.31 -15.46 26.66
CA SER A 138 8.42 -16.92 26.54
C SER A 138 9.81 -17.45 26.89
N GLU A 139 10.86 -16.62 26.83
CA GLU A 139 12.21 -17.02 27.25
C GLU A 139 12.30 -17.33 28.75
N ALA A 140 11.42 -16.73 29.56
CA ALA A 140 11.33 -16.99 31.00
C ALA A 140 10.63 -18.32 31.33
N TYR A 141 10.06 -19.02 30.33
CA TYR A 141 9.31 -20.26 30.48
C TYR A 141 9.99 -21.40 29.70
N PRO A 142 10.96 -22.13 30.30
CA PRO A 142 11.76 -23.14 29.60
C PRO A 142 10.94 -24.25 28.92
N ASP A 143 9.87 -24.73 29.57
CA ASP A 143 9.03 -25.79 29.02
C ASP A 143 8.25 -25.33 27.79
N LEU A 144 7.78 -24.08 27.77
CA LEU A 144 7.14 -23.48 26.60
C LEU A 144 8.15 -23.25 25.48
N LYS A 145 9.35 -22.77 25.82
CA LYS A 145 10.45 -22.57 24.86
C LYS A 145 10.86 -23.88 24.18
N ALA A 146 10.84 -24.99 24.92
CA ALA A 146 11.13 -26.32 24.41
C ALA A 146 9.92 -27.01 23.76
N ASN A 147 8.72 -26.43 23.84
CA ASN A 147 7.52 -27.04 23.30
C ASN A 147 7.58 -27.10 21.76
N THR A 148 7.45 -28.30 21.20
CA THR A 148 7.56 -28.52 19.74
C THR A 148 6.48 -27.79 18.93
N ASN A 149 5.25 -27.66 19.45
CA ASN A 149 4.19 -26.92 18.78
C ASN A 149 4.47 -25.41 18.78
N MET A 150 5.00 -24.88 19.89
CA MET A 150 5.41 -23.47 19.99
C MET A 150 6.51 -23.15 18.99
N LEU A 151 7.54 -24.00 18.89
CA LEU A 151 8.63 -23.85 17.93
C LEU A 151 8.14 -23.94 16.48
N ALA A 152 7.24 -24.87 16.16
CA ALA A 152 6.66 -24.99 14.84
C ALA A 152 5.85 -23.74 14.45
N LEU A 153 5.03 -23.21 15.36
CA LEU A 153 4.26 -21.98 15.12
C LEU A 153 5.17 -20.76 14.95
N GLN A 154 6.24 -20.66 15.75
CA GLN A 154 7.24 -19.61 15.60
C GLN A 154 7.90 -19.63 14.22
N GLU A 155 8.29 -20.82 13.74
CA GLU A 155 8.90 -21.00 12.43
C GLU A 155 7.91 -20.65 11.30
N GLU A 156 6.66 -21.11 11.39
CA GLU A 156 5.63 -20.79 10.39
C GLU A 156 5.32 -19.28 10.35
N LEU A 157 5.22 -18.62 11.50
CA LEU A 157 5.03 -17.18 11.60
C LEU A 157 6.21 -16.42 11.00
N THR A 158 7.44 -16.85 11.31
CA THR A 158 8.67 -16.24 10.78
C THR A 158 8.76 -16.40 9.25
N SER A 159 8.50 -17.61 8.74
CA SER A 159 8.45 -17.88 7.30
C SER A 159 7.38 -17.06 6.59
N THR A 160 6.21 -16.90 7.21
CA THR A 160 5.11 -16.09 6.67
C THR A 160 5.49 -14.61 6.65
N GLU A 161 6.11 -14.10 7.71
CA GLU A 161 6.59 -12.70 7.76
C GLU A 161 7.64 -12.41 6.68
N ASN A 162 8.57 -13.33 6.45
CA ASN A 162 9.56 -13.18 5.37
C ASN A 162 8.88 -13.06 3.99
N LYS A 163 7.80 -13.82 3.75
CA LYS A 163 7.01 -13.71 2.52
C LYS A 163 6.21 -12.40 2.45
N VAL A 164 5.68 -11.92 3.58
CA VAL A 164 5.04 -10.59 3.67
C VAL A 164 6.05 -9.51 3.31
N ALA A 165 7.26 -9.54 3.88
CA ALA A 165 8.32 -8.56 3.61
C ALA A 165 8.72 -8.55 2.13
N PHE A 166 8.91 -9.72 1.53
CA PHE A 166 9.21 -9.83 0.09
C PHE A 166 8.06 -9.30 -0.78
N SER A 167 6.82 -9.65 -0.46
CA SER A 167 5.64 -9.19 -1.21
C SER A 167 5.40 -7.69 -1.04
N ARG A 168 5.71 -7.13 0.13
CA ARG A 168 5.68 -5.69 0.44
C ARG A 168 6.61 -4.92 -0.48
N GLN A 169 7.83 -5.42 -0.74
CA GLN A 169 8.74 -4.79 -1.69
C GLN A 169 8.11 -4.67 -3.08
N ALA A 170 7.60 -5.78 -3.62
CA ALA A 170 6.96 -5.77 -4.94
C ALA A 170 5.73 -4.85 -5.02
N TYR A 171 4.93 -4.79 -3.95
CA TYR A 171 3.80 -3.86 -3.84
C TYR A 171 4.27 -2.40 -3.85
N ASN A 172 5.26 -2.07 -3.01
CA ASN A 172 5.78 -0.71 -2.90
C ASN A 172 6.43 -0.27 -4.22
N ASP A 173 7.16 -1.14 -4.92
CA ASP A 173 7.71 -0.84 -6.24
C ASP A 173 6.60 -0.54 -7.28
N ALA A 174 5.49 -1.30 -7.23
CA ALA A 174 4.34 -1.06 -8.09
C ALA A 174 3.61 0.25 -7.75
N VAL A 175 3.46 0.58 -6.46
CA VAL A 175 2.91 1.85 -5.97
C VAL A 175 3.77 3.02 -6.41
N MET A 176 5.10 2.93 -6.25
CA MET A 176 6.05 3.94 -6.71
C MET A 176 5.91 4.16 -8.22
N THR A 177 5.90 3.09 -9.00
CA THR A 177 5.73 3.17 -10.46
C THR A 177 4.43 3.86 -10.85
N TYR A 178 3.33 3.53 -10.17
CA TYR A 178 2.02 4.15 -10.36
C TYR A 178 2.03 5.64 -10.00
N ASN A 179 2.53 5.99 -8.82
CA ASN A 179 2.58 7.37 -8.33
C ASN A 179 3.46 8.25 -9.23
N THR A 180 4.65 7.77 -9.62
CA THR A 180 5.51 8.47 -10.59
C THR A 180 4.80 8.67 -11.92
N ALA A 181 4.17 7.62 -12.48
CA ALA A 181 3.46 7.75 -13.75
C ALA A 181 2.27 8.71 -13.69
N ARG A 182 1.62 8.84 -12.52
CA ARG A 182 0.55 9.79 -12.25
C ARG A 182 1.06 11.25 -12.20
N GLU A 183 2.28 11.46 -11.74
CA GLU A 183 2.87 12.79 -11.51
C GLU A 183 3.66 13.36 -12.70
N VAL A 184 3.96 12.52 -13.69
CA VAL A 184 4.69 12.93 -14.91
C VAL A 184 3.74 13.46 -16.00
N PHE A 185 4.18 14.44 -16.78
CA PHE A 185 3.43 14.95 -17.94
C PHE A 185 3.28 13.89 -19.05
N PRO A 186 2.11 13.75 -19.70
CA PRO A 186 0.90 14.57 -19.55
C PRO A 186 -0.07 14.10 -18.44
N ALA A 187 0.24 13.00 -17.74
CA ALA A 187 -0.67 12.38 -16.78
C ALA A 187 -1.11 13.29 -15.63
N VAL A 188 -0.20 14.13 -15.11
CA VAL A 188 -0.48 15.04 -13.99
C VAL A 188 -1.68 15.96 -14.23
N ILE A 189 -1.97 16.32 -15.48
CA ILE A 189 -3.09 17.20 -15.85
C ILE A 189 -4.42 16.45 -15.74
N PHE A 190 -4.43 15.18 -16.13
CA PHE A 190 -5.66 14.39 -16.31
C PHE A 190 -5.93 13.44 -15.14
N ALA A 191 -4.92 13.08 -14.36
CA ALA A 191 -5.01 12.09 -13.30
C ALA A 191 -6.08 12.42 -12.27
N GLY A 192 -6.10 13.66 -11.76
CA GLY A 192 -7.11 14.10 -10.79
C GLY A 192 -8.53 14.07 -11.35
N MET A 193 -8.71 14.55 -12.59
CA MET A 193 -10.01 14.60 -13.28
C MET A 193 -10.62 13.21 -13.49
N PHE A 194 -9.80 12.18 -13.74
CA PHE A 194 -10.25 10.81 -13.95
C PHE A 194 -10.19 9.93 -12.67
N GLY A 195 -9.99 10.53 -11.49
CA GLY A 195 -10.00 9.80 -10.22
C GLY A 195 -8.78 8.89 -9.99
N PHE A 196 -7.63 9.23 -10.58
CA PHE A 196 -6.33 8.63 -10.24
C PHE A 196 -5.69 9.37 -9.07
N GLY A 197 -6.14 9.01 -7.86
CA GLY A 197 -5.51 9.44 -6.61
C GLY A 197 -4.15 8.76 -6.36
N PRO A 198 -3.33 9.30 -5.45
CA PRO A 198 -2.09 8.65 -5.02
C PRO A 198 -2.40 7.33 -4.30
N ALA A 199 -1.56 6.31 -4.52
CA ALA A 199 -1.60 5.07 -3.76
C ALA A 199 -0.66 5.16 -2.56
N GLN A 200 -1.05 4.56 -1.43
CA GLN A 200 -0.29 4.56 -0.18
C GLN A 200 0.64 3.35 -0.12
N PHE A 201 1.89 3.57 0.30
CA PHE A 201 2.83 2.47 0.55
C PHE A 201 2.45 1.64 1.77
N PHE A 202 2.78 0.34 1.72
CA PHE A 202 2.69 -0.55 2.87
C PHE A 202 4.06 -0.49 3.59
N GLU A 203 4.12 0.26 4.67
CA GLU A 203 5.34 0.53 5.43
C GLU A 203 5.02 0.38 6.91
N LEU A 204 5.79 -0.46 7.61
CA LEU A 204 5.68 -0.54 9.06
C LEU A 204 6.41 0.68 9.61
N GLU A 205 5.66 1.65 10.12
CA GLU A 205 6.28 2.78 10.79
C GLU A 205 7.00 2.25 12.03
N SER A 206 8.32 2.39 12.05
CA SER A 206 9.11 2.38 13.27
C SER A 206 9.39 3.84 13.63
N PRO A 207 8.72 4.42 14.64
CA PRO A 207 9.05 5.74 15.14
C PRO A 207 10.54 5.86 15.53
N LYS A 208 11.16 4.74 15.93
CA LYS A 208 12.57 4.67 16.35
C LYS A 208 13.58 4.75 15.20
N GLU A 209 13.21 4.40 13.96
CA GLU A 209 14.16 4.46 12.83
C GLU A 209 14.33 5.88 12.28
N ARG A 210 13.38 6.79 12.55
CA ARG A 210 13.46 8.19 12.11
C ARG A 210 14.21 9.10 13.08
N GLU A 211 14.45 8.67 14.32
CA GLU A 211 15.27 9.41 15.28
C GLU A 211 16.73 8.94 15.19
N ALA A 212 17.57 9.72 14.50
CA ALA A 212 19.02 9.49 14.52
C ALA A 212 19.51 9.48 15.98
N PRO A 213 20.36 8.51 16.39
CA PRO A 213 20.88 8.47 17.75
C PRO A 213 21.62 9.78 18.04
N ARG A 214 21.14 10.54 19.03
CA ARG A 214 21.88 11.71 19.52
C ARG A 214 23.07 11.20 20.34
N VAL A 215 24.22 11.11 19.68
CA VAL A 215 25.49 10.82 20.37
C VAL A 215 25.86 12.05 21.19
N SER A 216 25.64 11.97 22.50
CA SER A 216 26.17 12.94 23.46
C SER A 216 27.43 12.33 24.08
N PHE A 217 28.57 12.95 23.84
CA PHE A 217 29.78 12.65 24.63
C PHE A 217 29.72 13.50 25.90
N SER A 218 29.69 12.83 27.06
CA SER A 218 29.92 13.43 28.38
C SER A 218 31.10 12.75 29.03
#